data_AF-A0A830E1W8-F1
#
_entry.id   AF-A0A830E1W8-F1
#
_cell.length_a   1.000
_cell.length_b   1.000
_cell.length_c   1.000
_cell.angle_alpha   90.00
_cell.angle_beta   90.00
_cell.angle_gamma   90.00
#
_symmetry.space_group_name_H-M   'P 1'
#
loop_
_entity.id
_entity.type
_entity.pdbx_description
1 polymer ?
#
loop_
_entity_poly.entity_id
_entity_poly.type
_entity_poly.pdbx_seq_one_letter_code
_entity_poly.pdbx_strand_id
1 'polypeptide(L)' 'MPVTEPIRVSRDTKEELRKLKIHPRETYDDVIRRLIEVYGIQTGAGYRSLRR' A
#
# COMPACT_ATOMS: atom_id res chain seq x y z
N MET A 1 -12.95 11.20 -7.39
CA MET A 1 -12.56 9.86 -6.86
C MET A 1 -11.20 9.52 -7.45
N PRO A 2 -10.22 9.02 -6.67
CA PRO A 2 -8.97 8.54 -7.24
C PRO A 2 -9.26 7.43 -8.26
N VAL A 3 -8.49 7.39 -9.34
CA VAL A 3 -8.58 6.31 -10.33
C VAL A 3 -8.00 5.06 -9.68
N THR A 4 -8.82 4.02 -9.53
CA THR A 4 -8.39 2.73 -8.96
C THR A 4 -8.48 1.65 -10.02
N GLU A 5 -7.44 0.85 -10.16
CA GLU A 5 -7.44 -0.32 -11.02
C GLU A 5 -7.61 -1.61 -10.18
N PRO A 6 -8.43 -2.57 -10.63
CA PRO A 6 -8.63 -3.81 -9.89
C PRO A 6 -7.40 -4.72 -10.00
N ILE A 7 -6.75 -4.99 -8.87
CA ILE A 7 -5.65 -5.94 -8.80
C ILE A 7 -6.14 -7.33 -8.37
N ARG A 8 -5.58 -8.37 -8.98
CA ARG A 8 -5.81 -9.76 -8.54
C ARG A 8 -4.79 -10.12 -7.47
N VAL A 9 -5.29 -10.56 -6.32
CA VAL A 9 -4.50 -11.06 -5.20
C VAL A 9 -5.08 -12.38 -4.71
N SER A 10 -4.23 -13.24 -4.14
CA SER A 10 -4.69 -14.47 -3.51
C SER A 10 -5.56 -14.17 -2.28
N ARG A 11 -6.38 -15.15 -1.86
CA ARG A 11 -7.20 -15.02 -0.65
C ARG A 11 -6.33 -14.81 0.59
N ASP A 12 -5.22 -15.54 0.68
CA ASP A 12 -4.30 -15.46 1.81
C ASP A 12 -3.66 -14.07 1.91
N THR A 13 -3.20 -13.51 0.79
CA THR A 13 -2.65 -12.14 0.78
C THR A 13 -3.70 -11.10 1.17
N LYS A 14 -4.96 -11.27 0.77
CA LYS A 14 -6.05 -10.37 1.18
C LYS A 14 -6.29 -10.42 2.69
N GLU A 15 -6.18 -11.59 3.32
CA GLU A 15 -6.32 -11.73 4.78
C GLU A 15 -5.14 -11.08 5.52
N GLU A 16 -3.91 -11.25 5.04
CA GLU A 16 -2.74 -10.58 5.60
C GLU A 16 -2.88 -9.04 5.51
N LEU A 17 -3.30 -8.53 4.36
CA LEU A 17 -3.59 -7.10 4.20
C LEU A 17 -4.69 -6.60 5.14
N ARG A 18 -5.67 -7.46 5.48
CA ARG A 18 -6.73 -7.12 6.44
C ARG A 18 -6.19 -7.04 7.87
N LYS A 19 -5.29 -7.95 8.27
CA LYS A 19 -4.63 -7.93 9.59
C LYS A 19 -3.71 -6.72 9.75
N LEU A 20 -3.09 -6.28 8.64
CA LEU A 20 -2.22 -5.11 8.62
C LEU A 20 -2.97 -3.78 8.70
N LYS A 21 -4.30 -3.76 8.62
CA LYS A 21 -5.08 -2.52 8.80
C LYS A 21 -4.96 -2.03 10.23
N ILE A 22 -4.56 -0.77 10.39
CA ILE A 22 -4.49 -0.10 11.71
C ILE A 22 -5.89 0.38 12.12
N HIS A 23 -6.71 0.76 11.15
CA HIS A 23 -8.07 1.27 11.38
C HIS A 23 -9.09 0.55 10.50
N PRO A 24 -10.33 0.29 10.99
CA PRO A 24 -11.37 -0.38 10.20
C PRO A 24 -11.73 0.33 8.89
N ARG A 25 -11.55 1.67 8.84
CA ARG A 25 -11.83 2.51 7.65
C ARG A 25 -10.62 2.71 6.73
N GLU A 26 -9.45 2.17 7.08
CA GLU A 26 -8.25 2.28 6.25
C GLU A 26 -8.44 1.51 4.93
N THR A 27 -8.10 2.15 3.82
CA THR A 27 -8.21 1.54 2.50
C THR A 27 -7.08 0.54 2.29
N TYR A 28 -7.26 -0.42 1.39
CA TYR A 28 -6.15 -1.30 1.02
C TYR A 28 -5.05 -0.53 0.29
N ASP A 29 -5.41 0.54 -0.42
CA ASP A 29 -4.45 1.44 -1.08
C ASP A 29 -3.51 2.10 -0.05
N ASP A 30 -4.05 2.62 1.05
CA ASP A 30 -3.25 3.20 2.14
C ASP A 30 -2.30 2.18 2.78
N VAL A 31 -2.80 0.96 3.04
CA VAL A 31 -1.97 -0.13 3.59
C VAL A 31 -0.86 -0.50 2.62
N ILE A 32 -1.18 -0.67 1.34
CA ILE A 32 -0.21 -1.01 0.29
C ILE A 32 0.82 0.12 0.14
N ARG A 33 0.38 1.39 0.11
CA ARG A 33 1.27 2.55 0.04
C ARG A 33 2.24 2.58 1.22
N ARG A 34 1.76 2.32 2.44
CA ARG A 34 2.62 2.19 3.63
C ARG A 34 3.63 1.06 3.51
N LEU A 35 3.21 -0.11 3.01
CA LEU A 35 4.11 -1.23 2.78
C LEU A 35 5.17 -0.89 1.71
N ILE A 36 4.77 -0.20 0.64
CA ILE A 36 5.68 0.27 -0.40
C ILE A 36 6.65 1.33 0.15
N GLU A 37 6.23 2.24 1.03
CA GLU A 37 7.14 3.20 1.67
C GLU A 37 8.17 2.51 2.57
N VAL A 38 7.76 1.47 3.31
CA VAL A 38 8.64 0.73 4.22
C VAL A 38 9.62 -0.16 3.47
N TYR A 39 9.18 -0.86 2.41
CA TYR A 39 9.97 -1.89 1.73
C TYR A 39 10.49 -1.48 0.34
N GLY A 40 9.84 -0.53 -0.33
CA GLY A 40 10.16 -0.07 -1.69
C GLY A 40 11.45 0.74 -1.80
N ILE A 41 12.19 0.93 -0.71
CA ILE A 41 13.50 1.61 -0.71
C ILE A 41 14.60 0.73 -1.34
N GLN A 42 14.36 -0.57 -1.59
CA GLN A 42 15.42 -1.48 -2.05
C GLN A 42 15.59 -1.54 -3.58
N THR A 43 14.64 -1.03 -4.37
CA THR A 43 14.77 -0.95 -5.83
C THR A 43 14.86 0.52 -6.27
N GLY A 44 16.09 1.00 -6.35
CA GLY A 44 16.58 2.24 -6.97
C GLY A 44 15.59 3.32 -7.41
N ALA A 45 15.79 4.52 -6.85
CA ALA A 45 15.36 5.84 -7.31
C ALA A 45 13.92 6.29 -6.97
N GLY A 46 13.80 7.46 -6.34
CA GLY A 46 12.83 8.44 -6.85
C GLY A 46 11.77 9.06 -5.95
N TYR A 47 11.64 8.77 -4.65
CA TYR A 47 10.62 9.45 -3.81
C TYR A 47 11.21 10.16 -2.59
N ARG A 48 12.21 11.01 -2.85
CA ARG A 48 12.66 12.06 -1.92
C ARG A 48 12.44 13.42 -2.55
N SER A 49 11.19 13.79 -2.79
CA SER A 49 10.74 15.13 -3.17
C SER A 49 9.22 15.17 -2.97
N LEU A 50 8.67 16.29 -2.48
CA LEU A 50 7.24 16.54 -2.17
C LEU A 50 6.82 16.45 -0.70
N ARG A 51 7.72 16.83 0.22
CA ARG A 51 7.32 17.72 1.33
C ARG A 51 8.30 18.89 1.42
N ARG A 52 7.99 19.96 0.69
CA ARG A 52 8.35 21.32 1.05
C ARG A 52 7.05 22.08 1.22
#